data_AF-A0A1Q9RYD0-F1
#
_entry.id   AF-A0A1Q9RYD0-F1
#
_cell.length_a   1.000
_cell.length_b   1.000
_cell.length_c   1.000
_cell.angle_alpha   90.00
_cell.angle_beta   90.00
_cell.angle_gamma   90.00
#
_symmetry.space_group_name_H-M   'P 1'
#
loop_
_entity.id
_entity.type
_entity.pdbx_description
1 polymer ?
#
loop_
_entity_poly.entity_id
_entity_poly.type
_entity_poly.pdbx_seq_one_letter_code
_entity_poly.pdbx_strand_id
1 'polypeptide(L)'
;MIIIDALADGRPLRSYPVTDFTGLAKAREQGPVQVLDTRRNDERALGFVAGSHHIPLHELADRISEVPQGEVWVYCGSGYRASIAASVLDRPGRQVVLINDS
;
A
#
# COMPACT_ATOMS: atom_id res chain seq x y z
N MET A 1 -7.67 30.81 9.36
CA MET A 1 -7.34 29.40 9.68
C MET A 1 -8.55 28.56 9.35
N ILE A 2 -8.61 28.02 8.12
CA ILE A 2 -9.70 27.14 7.70
C ILE A 2 -9.32 25.75 8.21
N ILE A 3 -10.10 25.23 9.15
CA ILE A 3 -9.90 23.90 9.72
C ILE A 3 -10.16 22.89 8.60
N ILE A 4 -9.25 21.93 8.41
CA ILE A 4 -9.29 20.93 7.32
C ILE A 4 -10.66 20.22 7.23
N ASP A 5 -11.38 20.09 8.36
CA ASP A 5 -12.74 19.54 8.43
C ASP A 5 -13.77 20.28 7.57
N ALA A 6 -13.63 21.60 7.40
CA ALA A 6 -14.50 22.40 6.55
C ALA A 6 -14.33 22.10 5.05
N LEU A 7 -13.16 21.59 4.65
CA LEU A 7 -12.87 21.15 3.27
C LEU A 7 -13.30 19.70 3.01
N ALA A 8 -13.58 18.93 4.07
CA ALA A 8 -13.96 17.53 3.96
C ALA A 8 -15.49 17.32 3.85
N ASP A 9 -16.28 18.41 3.80
CA ASP A 9 -17.75 18.39 3.90
C ASP A 9 -18.27 17.61 5.12
N GLY A 10 -17.55 17.67 6.24
CA GLY A 10 -17.87 16.90 7.45
C GLY A 10 -17.63 15.38 7.34
N ARG A 11 -16.98 14.90 6.27
CA ARG A 11 -16.55 13.50 6.18
C ARG A 11 -15.28 13.28 7.02
N PRO A 12 -15.21 12.21 7.83
CA PRO A 12 -14.01 11.93 8.60
C PRO A 12 -12.84 11.61 7.66
N LEU A 13 -11.69 12.23 7.92
CA LEU A 13 -10.45 11.87 7.26
C LEU A 13 -10.07 10.44 7.67
N ARG A 14 -9.64 9.65 6.69
CA ARG A 14 -9.07 8.33 6.93
C ARG A 14 -7.56 8.38 6.91
N SER A 15 -6.97 7.55 7.75
CA SER A 15 -5.54 7.32 7.82
C SER A 15 -5.29 5.82 7.93
N TYR A 16 -4.09 5.41 7.52
CA TYR A 16 -3.61 4.05 7.62
C TYR A 16 -2.17 4.05 8.14
N PRO A 17 -1.70 2.94 8.75
CA PRO A 17 -0.33 2.84 9.22
C PRO A 17 0.70 3.04 8.12
N VAL A 18 1.81 3.68 8.47
CA VAL A 18 2.99 3.88 7.62
C VAL A 18 4.20 3.35 8.36
N THR A 19 5.04 2.57 7.70
CA THR A 19 6.26 1.98 8.25
C THR A 19 7.30 1.74 7.17
N ASP A 20 8.45 1.16 7.51
CA ASP A 20 9.57 0.85 6.62
C ASP A 20 9.69 -0.67 6.38
N PHE A 21 10.74 -1.10 5.68
CA PHE A 21 11.01 -2.53 5.48
C PHE A 21 11.41 -3.26 6.77
N THR A 22 11.94 -2.56 7.77
CA THR A 22 12.19 -3.12 9.10
C THR A 22 10.88 -3.51 9.79
N GLY A 23 9.85 -2.67 9.69
CA GLY A 23 8.51 -2.94 10.16
C GLY A 23 7.89 -4.17 9.48
N LEU A 24 8.04 -4.27 8.15
CA LEU A 24 7.60 -5.45 7.41
C LEU A 24 8.33 -6.72 7.89
N ALA A 25 9.64 -6.66 8.10
CA ALA A 25 10.41 -7.81 8.57
C ALA A 25 9.91 -8.31 9.94
N LYS A 26 9.67 -7.40 10.89
CA LYS A 26 9.11 -7.74 12.20
C LYS A 26 7.70 -8.33 12.11
N ALA A 27 6.84 -7.79 11.24
CA ALA A 27 5.50 -8.34 11.04
C ALA A 27 5.57 -9.79 10.52
N ARG A 28 6.54 -10.11 9.65
CA ARG A 28 6.75 -11.46 9.12
C ARG A 28 7.22 -12.47 10.16
N GLU A 29 7.91 -12.03 11.21
CA GLU A 29 8.29 -12.89 12.33
C GLU A 29 7.06 -13.35 13.15
N GLN A 30 5.99 -12.55 13.13
CA GLN A 30 4.75 -12.84 13.85
C GLN A 30 3.77 -13.69 13.04
N GLY A 31 3.96 -13.81 11.73
CA GLY A 31 3.12 -14.63 10.86
C GLY A 31 3.19 -14.25 9.38
N PRO A 32 2.45 -14.97 8.51
CA PRO A 32 2.37 -14.64 7.10
C PRO A 32 1.66 -13.29 6.90
N VAL A 33 2.24 -12.44 6.03
CA VAL A 33 1.69 -11.13 5.66
C VAL A 33 1.49 -11.05 4.16
N GLN A 34 0.44 -10.34 3.73
CA GLN A 34 0.19 -10.08 2.31
C GLN A 34 0.94 -8.83 1.88
N VAL A 35 1.80 -8.95 0.89
CA VAL A 35 2.60 -7.83 0.37
C VAL A 35 2.25 -7.56 -1.09
N LEU A 36 2.00 -6.30 -1.43
CA LEU A 36 1.73 -5.84 -2.78
C LEU A 36 2.88 -4.94 -3.28
N ASP A 37 3.56 -5.39 -4.33
CA ASP A 37 4.52 -4.60 -5.11
C ASP A 37 3.77 -3.84 -6.21
N THR A 38 3.92 -2.52 -6.22
CA THR A 38 3.23 -1.63 -7.17
C THR A 38 4.17 -1.01 -8.21
N ARG A 39 5.42 -1.49 -8.26
CA ARG A 39 6.42 -1.04 -9.22
C ARG A 39 6.12 -1.57 -10.63
N ARG A 40 6.79 -1.01 -11.62
CA ARG A 40 6.71 -1.48 -13.00
C ARG A 40 7.45 -2.82 -13.17
N ASN A 41 7.19 -3.49 -14.31
CA ASN A 41 7.74 -4.81 -14.63
C ASN A 41 9.28 -4.80 -14.72
N ASP A 42 9.88 -3.73 -15.25
CA ASP A 42 11.33 -3.55 -15.35
C ASP A 42 11.99 -3.50 -13.97
N GLU A 43 11.42 -2.77 -13.02
CA GLU A 43 11.92 -2.70 -11.64
C GLU A 43 11.74 -4.03 -10.90
N ARG A 44 10.61 -4.72 -11.13
CA ARG A 44 10.33 -6.04 -10.55
C ARG A 44 11.37 -7.07 -10.98
N ALA A 45 11.77 -7.03 -12.26
CA ALA A 45 12.74 -7.97 -12.83
C ALA A 45 14.14 -7.87 -12.17
N LEU A 46 14.47 -6.73 -11.57
CA LEU A 46 15.75 -6.52 -10.87
C LEU A 46 15.77 -7.09 -9.44
N GLY A 47 14.63 -7.55 -8.93
CA GLY A 47 14.49 -8.08 -7.58
C GLY A 47 13.27 -7.53 -6.84
N PHE A 48 12.78 -8.30 -5.87
CA PHE A 48 11.53 -8.00 -5.17
C PHE A 48 11.42 -8.72 -3.82
N VAL A 49 10.48 -8.27 -2.99
CA VAL A 49 10.16 -8.92 -1.72
C VAL A 49 9.58 -10.31 -2.00
N ALA A 50 10.28 -11.37 -1.58
CA ALA A 50 9.84 -12.74 -1.80
C ALA A 50 8.40 -12.97 -1.30
N GLY A 51 7.56 -13.61 -2.11
CA GLY A 51 6.15 -13.88 -1.80
C GLY A 51 5.21 -12.68 -1.98
N SER A 52 5.70 -11.51 -2.43
CA SER A 52 4.81 -10.39 -2.75
C SER A 52 4.03 -10.62 -4.04
N HIS A 53 2.75 -10.23 -4.02
CA HIS A 53 1.91 -10.10 -5.19
C HIS A 53 2.33 -8.85 -5.98
N HIS A 54 2.21 -8.88 -7.32
CA HIS A 54 2.68 -7.79 -8.17
C HIS A 54 1.56 -7.28 -9.08
N ILE A 55 1.18 -6.02 -8.89
CA ILE A 55 0.25 -5.30 -9.75
C ILE A 55 0.80 -3.87 -9.90
N PRO A 56 1.34 -3.50 -11.07
CA PRO A 56 1.80 -2.14 -11.31
C PRO A 56 0.70 -1.12 -10.99
N LEU A 57 1.07 0.03 -10.39
CA LEU A 57 0.09 1.03 -9.94
C LEU A 57 -0.94 1.43 -11.03
N HIS A 58 -0.51 1.53 -12.28
CA HIS A 58 -1.36 1.94 -13.39
C HIS A 58 -2.42 0.90 -13.79
N GLU A 59 -2.27 -0.36 -13.36
CA GLU A 59 -3.23 -1.44 -13.59
C GLU A 59 -4.08 -1.73 -12.34
N LEU A 60 -3.72 -1.16 -11.19
CA LEU A 60 -4.29 -1.55 -9.89
C LEU A 60 -5.80 -1.31 -9.78
N ALA A 61 -6.31 -0.24 -10.38
CA ALA A 61 -7.73 0.08 -10.34
C ALA A 61 -8.58 -1.00 -11.03
N ASP A 62 -8.11 -1.50 -12.17
CA ASP A 62 -8.81 -2.52 -12.97
C ASP A 62 -8.61 -3.93 -12.41
N ARG A 63 -7.50 -4.15 -11.71
CA ARG A 63 -7.08 -5.45 -11.16
C ARG A 63 -7.26 -5.56 -9.64
N ILE A 64 -8.06 -4.68 -9.03
CA ILE A 64 -8.22 -4.61 -7.57
C ILE A 64 -8.74 -5.92 -6.96
N SER A 65 -9.51 -6.69 -7.71
CA SER A 65 -10.02 -8.00 -7.29
C SER A 65 -8.94 -9.07 -7.15
N GLU A 66 -7.78 -8.89 -7.78
CA GLU A 66 -6.63 -9.80 -7.68
C GLU A 66 -5.81 -9.55 -6.42
N VAL A 67 -6.01 -8.41 -5.75
CA VAL A 67 -5.29 -8.06 -4.52
C VAL A 67 -5.72 -9.03 -3.40
N PRO A 68 -4.76 -9.63 -2.66
CA PRO A 68 -5.06 -10.55 -1.58
C PRO A 68 -6.05 -9.96 -0.55
N GLN A 69 -6.90 -10.81 0.03
CA GLN A 69 -7.80 -10.41 1.11
C GLN A 69 -7.05 -10.21 2.44
N GLY A 70 -7.63 -9.46 3.37
CA GLY A 70 -7.01 -9.12 4.68
C GLY A 70 -6.23 -7.80 4.70
N GLU A 71 -5.29 -7.66 5.64
CA GLU A 71 -4.38 -6.51 5.67
C GLU A 71 -3.31 -6.65 4.57
N VAL A 72 -3.11 -5.58 3.79
CA VAL A 72 -2.17 -5.57 2.66
C VAL A 72 -1.07 -4.55 2.88
N TRP A 73 0.17 -5.02 2.85
CA TRP A 73 1.38 -4.21 2.97
C TRP A 73 1.83 -3.76 1.58
N VAL A 74 1.76 -2.47 1.30
CA VAL A 74 1.97 -1.93 -0.05
C VAL A 74 3.32 -1.23 -0.13
N TYR A 75 4.14 -1.59 -1.13
CA TYR A 75 5.40 -0.91 -1.37
C TYR A 75 5.62 -0.56 -2.84
N CYS A 76 6.54 0.37 -3.05
CA CYS A 76 7.13 0.67 -4.34
C CYS A 76 8.62 0.97 -4.15
N GLY A 77 9.29 1.59 -5.13
CA GLY A 77 10.71 1.93 -5.00
C GLY A 77 11.03 3.06 -4.00
N SER A 78 10.10 3.97 -3.74
CA SER A 78 10.34 5.22 -2.99
C SER A 78 9.08 5.77 -2.28
N GLY A 79 8.16 4.89 -1.87
CA GLY A 79 6.90 5.27 -1.18
C GLY A 79 5.83 6.02 -2.00
N TYR A 80 6.17 6.82 -3.01
CA TYR A 80 5.20 7.67 -3.73
C TYR A 80 4.09 6.88 -4.45
N ARG A 81 4.44 5.85 -5.23
CA ARG A 81 3.43 5.02 -5.90
C ARG A 81 2.66 4.15 -4.91
N ALA A 82 3.35 3.72 -3.85
CA ALA A 82 2.74 2.94 -2.79
C ALA A 82 1.68 3.73 -2.02
N SER A 83 1.87 5.02 -1.78
CA SER A 83 0.86 5.86 -1.10
C SER A 83 -0.40 6.05 -1.95
N ILE A 84 -0.25 6.18 -3.26
CA ILE A 84 -1.39 6.21 -4.19
C ILE A 84 -2.11 4.86 -4.17
N ALA A 85 -1.38 3.76 -4.27
CA ALA A 85 -1.97 2.42 -4.22
C ALA A 85 -2.67 2.13 -2.89
N ALA A 86 -2.07 2.51 -1.76
CA ALA A 86 -2.68 2.38 -0.44
C ALA A 86 -4.00 3.16 -0.36
N SER A 87 -4.04 4.38 -0.90
CA SER A 87 -5.27 5.18 -1.01
C SER A 87 -6.35 4.51 -1.90
N VAL A 88 -5.95 3.96 -3.04
CA VAL A 88 -6.85 3.22 -3.95
C VAL A 88 -7.49 2.01 -3.25
N LEU A 89 -6.72 1.29 -2.43
CA LEU A 89 -7.19 0.13 -1.67
C LEU A 89 -8.00 0.53 -0.44
N ASP A 90 -7.58 1.56 0.30
CA ASP A 90 -8.30 2.08 1.46
C ASP A 90 -9.68 2.64 1.05
N ARG A 91 -9.81 3.24 -0.15
CA ARG A 91 -11.08 3.78 -0.69
C ARG A 91 -12.28 2.85 -0.48
N PRO A 92 -12.28 1.59 -0.99
CA PRO A 92 -13.34 0.61 -0.77
C PRO A 92 -13.32 -0.08 0.61
N GLY A 93 -12.49 0.38 1.55
CA GLY A 93 -12.43 -0.13 2.93
C GLY A 93 -11.45 -1.27 3.16
N ARG A 94 -10.42 -1.44 2.30
CA ARG A 94 -9.36 -2.42 2.57
C ARG A 94 -8.44 -1.93 3.67
N GLN A 95 -8.02 -2.86 4.53
CA GLN A 95 -6.94 -2.62 5.49
C GLN A 95 -5.60 -2.61 4.76
N VAL A 96 -4.84 -1.54 4.93
CA VAL A 96 -3.55 -1.34 4.28
C VAL A 96 -2.50 -0.86 5.26
N VAL A 97 -1.26 -1.24 5.02
CA VAL A 97 -0.07 -0.68 5.66
C VAL A 97 0.84 -0.17 4.55
N LEU A 98 1.15 1.12 4.56
CA LEU A 98 2.07 1.72 3.59
C LEU A 98 3.52 1.47 4.02
N ILE A 99 4.32 0.90 3.13
CA ILE A 99 5.77 0.81 3.28
C ILE A 99 6.41 2.00 2.55
N ASN A 100 7.09 2.86 3.32
CA ASN A 100 7.86 3.98 2.83
C ASN A 100 9.23 4.01 3.53
N ASP A 101 10.30 3.78 2.76
CA ASP A 101 11.69 3.71 3.23
C ASP A 101 12.55 4.81 2.58
N SER A 102 11.92 5.95 2.28
CA SER A 102 12.53 7.10 1.61
C SER A 102 13.01 8.15 2.61
#